data_AF-A0A2K3MBY8-F1
#
_entry.id   AF-A0A2K3MBY8-F1
#
_cell.length_a   1.000
_cell.length_b   1.000
_cell.length_c   1.000
_cell.angle_alpha   90.00
_cell.angle_beta   90.00
_cell.angle_gamma   90.00
#
_symmetry.space_group_name_H-M   'P 1'
#
loop_
_entity.id
_entity.type
_entity.pdbx_description
1 polymer ?
#
loop_
_entity_poly.entity_id
_entity_poly.type
_entity_poly.pdbx_seq_one_letter_code
_entity_poly.pdbx_strand_id
1 'polypeptide(L)'
;RASLSPKIDEYPFDRVPKVAFLFLVRGPVTLAPLWEKFFQGHNGYYSIYVHSNPSYNGSEVESPVFHGRRIPSKSICQNHGDPPRLHRSYTR
;
A
#
# COMPACT_ATOMS: atom_id res chain seq x y z
N ARG A 1 -24.84 1.33 15.66
CA ARG A 1 -24.22 0.43 14.64
C ARG A 1 -24.24 1.17 13.31
N ALA A 2 -23.09 1.46 12.71
CA ALA A 2 -23.03 2.11 11.39
C ALA A 2 -22.76 1.02 10.33
N SER A 3 -23.65 0.88 9.35
CA SER A 3 -23.44 0.06 8.16
C SER A 3 -23.67 0.93 6.93
N LEU A 4 -22.68 0.99 6.05
CA LEU A 4 -22.84 1.60 4.74
C LEU A 4 -23.34 0.51 3.78
N SER A 5 -24.61 0.57 3.43
CA SER A 5 -25.16 -0.25 2.35
C SER A 5 -24.87 0.45 1.02
N PRO A 6 -24.24 -0.23 0.04
CA PRO A 6 -24.06 0.34 -1.30
C PRO A 6 -25.44 0.69 -1.88
N LYS A 7 -25.60 1.89 -2.45
CA LYS A 7 -26.84 2.38 -3.08
C LYS A 7 -26.88 2.17 -4.61
N ILE A 8 -26.04 1.28 -5.13
CA ILE A 8 -25.95 1.00 -6.56
C ILE A 8 -26.46 -0.42 -6.77
N ASP A 9 -27.60 -0.53 -7.45
CA ASP A 9 -28.29 -1.79 -7.66
C ASP A 9 -27.57 -2.69 -8.67
N GLU A 10 -26.90 -2.10 -9.67
CA GLU A 10 -26.20 -2.83 -10.72
C GLU A 10 -24.92 -2.08 -11.16
N TYR A 11 -23.81 -2.80 -11.27
CA TYR A 11 -22.53 -2.23 -11.69
C TYR A 11 -22.33 -2.43 -13.19
N PRO A 12 -21.76 -1.46 -13.93
CA PRO A 12 -21.57 -1.57 -15.38
C PRO A 12 -20.48 -2.57 -15.80
N PHE A 13 -19.99 -3.37 -14.86
CA PHE A 13 -18.95 -4.39 -15.07
C PHE A 13 -19.04 -5.49 -14.02
N ASP A 14 -18.53 -6.66 -14.38
CA ASP A 14 -18.46 -7.80 -13.48
C ASP A 14 -17.60 -7.49 -12.25
N ARG A 15 -18.23 -7.55 -11.07
CA ARG A 15 -17.51 -7.44 -9.81
C ARG A 15 -16.85 -8.76 -9.49
N VAL A 16 -15.59 -8.90 -9.89
CA VAL A 16 -14.73 -10.00 -9.43
C VAL A 16 -14.28 -9.69 -7.99
N PRO A 17 -14.63 -10.53 -7.00
CA PRO A 17 -14.13 -10.36 -5.64
C PRO A 17 -12.59 -10.41 -5.63
N LYS A 18 -11.96 -9.36 -5.09
CA LYS A 18 -10.50 -9.18 -5.14
C LYS A 18 -9.93 -8.99 -3.74
N VAL A 19 -8.87 -9.72 -3.40
CA VAL A 19 -8.19 -9.61 -2.10
C VAL A 19 -6.95 -8.72 -2.22
N ALA A 20 -6.79 -7.78 -1.29
CA ALA A 20 -5.60 -6.94 -1.22
C ALA A 20 -4.61 -7.48 -0.17
N PHE A 21 -3.37 -7.70 -0.59
CA PHE A 21 -2.26 -8.10 0.28
C PHE A 21 -1.32 -6.92 0.49
N LEU A 22 -1.01 -6.61 1.75
CA LEU A 22 -0.12 -5.54 2.15
C LEU A 22 1.11 -6.11 2.87
N PHE A 23 2.27 -5.97 2.26
CA PHE A 23 3.54 -6.40 2.84
C PHE A 23 4.27 -5.19 3.45
N LEU A 24 4.35 -5.15 4.77
CA LEU A 24 5.11 -4.13 5.51
C LEU A 24 6.50 -4.69 5.82
N VAL A 25 7.50 -4.32 5.03
CA VAL A 25 8.85 -4.89 5.10
C VAL A 25 9.90 -3.81 5.34
N ARG A 26 10.94 -4.11 6.11
CA ARG A 26 12.07 -3.16 6.26
C ARG A 26 13.06 -3.23 5.10
N GLY A 27 13.08 -4.34 4.36
CA GLY A 27 13.98 -4.63 3.25
C GLY A 27 13.27 -5.44 2.16
N PRO A 28 13.91 -6.47 1.56
CA PRO A 28 13.26 -7.30 0.54
C PRO A 28 12.12 -8.12 1.15
N VAL A 29 11.15 -8.51 0.32
CA VAL A 29 10.08 -9.42 0.75
C VAL A 29 10.69 -10.80 0.98
N THR A 30 10.87 -11.16 2.25
CA THR A 30 11.31 -12.51 2.62
C THR A 30 10.27 -13.53 2.16
N LEU A 31 10.72 -14.74 1.82
CA LEU A 31 9.87 -15.82 1.30
C LEU A 31 9.20 -15.50 -0.06
N ALA A 32 9.75 -14.58 -0.86
CA ALA A 32 9.22 -14.31 -2.20
C ALA A 32 8.94 -15.57 -3.05
N PRO A 33 9.80 -16.61 -3.07
CA PRO A 33 9.52 -17.85 -3.81
C PRO A 33 8.29 -18.63 -3.30
N LEU A 34 7.95 -18.52 -2.02
CA LEU A 34 6.74 -19.13 -1.47
C LEU A 34 5.51 -18.35 -1.88
N TRP A 35 5.58 -17.02 -1.81
CA TRP A 35 4.49 -16.15 -2.22
C TRP A 35 4.21 -16.25 -3.72
N GLU A 36 5.23 -16.42 -4.55
CA GLU A 36 5.06 -16.73 -5.98
C GLU A 36 4.19 -17.96 -6.20
N LYS A 37 4.51 -19.07 -5.52
CA LYS A 37 3.73 -20.31 -5.61
C LYS A 37 2.30 -20.13 -5.11
N PHE A 38 2.12 -19.33 -4.06
CA PHE A 38 0.79 -19.01 -3.53
C PHE A 38 -0.06 -18.23 -4.56
N PHE A 39 0.52 -17.24 -5.23
CA PHE A 39 -0.19 -16.39 -6.19
C PHE A 39 -0.29 -16.98 -7.60
N GLN A 40 0.48 -18.04 -7.90
CA GLN A 40 0.46 -18.72 -9.19
C GLN A 40 -0.97 -19.19 -9.53
N GLY A 41 -1.43 -18.85 -10.74
CA GLY A 41 -2.76 -19.23 -11.22
C GLY A 41 -3.94 -18.38 -10.71
N HIS A 42 -3.72 -17.45 -9.77
CA HIS A 42 -4.78 -16.63 -9.17
C HIS A 42 -4.87 -15.22 -9.77
N ASN A 43 -4.39 -15.05 -11.01
CA ASN A 43 -4.32 -13.74 -11.68
C ASN A 43 -5.72 -13.09 -11.75
N GLY A 44 -5.78 -11.78 -11.46
CA GLY A 44 -7.04 -11.01 -11.45
C GLY A 44 -7.76 -10.98 -10.11
N TYR A 45 -7.54 -11.97 -9.24
CA TYR A 45 -8.22 -12.08 -7.94
C TYR A 45 -7.48 -11.42 -6.78
N TYR A 46 -6.30 -10.84 -7.02
CA TYR A 46 -5.52 -10.18 -5.98
C TYR A 46 -4.84 -8.88 -6.43
N SER A 47 -4.59 -8.00 -5.46
CA SER A 47 -3.68 -6.85 -5.59
C SER A 47 -2.62 -6.95 -4.51
N ILE A 48 -1.35 -6.73 -4.89
CA ILE A 48 -0.22 -6.74 -3.95
C ILE A 48 0.31 -5.31 -3.82
N TYR A 49 0.56 -4.90 -2.59
CA TYR A 49 1.20 -3.64 -2.22
C TYR A 49 2.36 -3.93 -1.27
N VAL A 50 3.54 -3.37 -1.57
CA VAL A 50 4.74 -3.56 -0.74
C VAL A 50 5.18 -2.20 -0.20
N HIS A 51 5.07 -2.01 1.11
CA HIS A 51 5.64 -0.85 1.78
C HIS A 51 7.00 -1.19 2.37
N SER A 52 8.03 -0.57 1.80
CA SER A 52 9.40 -0.65 2.29
C SER A 52 9.82 0.60 3.07
N ASN A 53 10.84 0.46 3.91
CA ASN A 53 11.51 1.59 4.55
C ASN A 53 12.01 2.59 3.49
N PRO A 54 11.92 3.93 3.68
CA PRO A 54 12.35 4.90 2.68
C PRO A 54 13.87 4.84 2.41
N SER A 55 14.65 4.46 3.42
CA SER A 55 16.10 4.25 3.32
C SER A 55 16.46 2.96 2.59
N TYR A 56 15.50 2.05 2.39
CA TYR A 56 15.72 0.83 1.63
C TYR A 56 15.64 1.14 0.13
N ASN A 57 16.80 1.37 -0.48
CA ASN A 57 16.93 1.59 -1.91
C ASN A 57 16.88 0.28 -2.73
N GLY A 58 16.37 -0.79 -2.13
CA GLY A 58 16.56 -2.16 -2.56
C GLY A 58 16.34 -2.41 -4.05
N SER A 59 17.20 -3.27 -4.58
CA SER A 59 17.13 -3.87 -5.91
C SER A 59 15.75 -4.46 -6.16
N GLU A 60 15.27 -4.34 -7.40
CA GLU A 60 14.03 -4.97 -7.84
C GLU A 60 14.03 -6.44 -7.43
N VAL A 61 13.00 -6.84 -6.69
CA VAL A 61 12.82 -8.25 -6.33
C VAL A 61 12.71 -9.01 -7.65
N GLU A 62 13.55 -10.02 -7.90
CA GLU A 62 13.51 -10.86 -9.12
C GLU A 62 12.17 -11.62 -9.29
N SER A 63 11.30 -11.49 -8.29
CA SER A 63 9.99 -12.11 -8.23
C SER A 63 8.97 -11.40 -9.12
N PRO A 64 8.40 -12.08 -10.14
CA PRO A 64 7.44 -11.49 -11.07
C PRO A 64 6.20 -10.92 -10.38
N VAL A 65 5.76 -11.52 -9.26
CA VAL A 65 4.53 -11.11 -8.56
C VAL A 65 4.67 -9.80 -7.78
N PHE A 66 5.90 -9.43 -7.40
CA PHE A 66 6.19 -8.20 -6.67
C PHE A 66 6.68 -7.05 -7.58
N HIS A 67 6.90 -7.32 -8.86
CA HIS A 67 7.37 -6.34 -9.82
C HIS A 67 6.42 -5.14 -9.92
N GLY A 68 6.97 -3.92 -9.78
CA GLY A 68 6.20 -2.67 -9.84
C GLY A 68 5.18 -2.47 -8.70
N ARG A 69 5.22 -3.29 -7.63
CA ARG A 69 4.24 -3.22 -6.52
C ARG A 69 4.74 -2.45 -5.30
N ARG A 70 5.92 -1.83 -5.39
CA ARG A 70 6.55 -1.10 -4.27
C ARG A 70 5.98 0.30 -4.13
N ILE A 71 5.56 0.64 -2.93
CA ILE A 71 5.14 1.99 -2.53
C ILE A 71 6.10 2.47 -1.44
N PRO A 72 7.01 3.41 -1.73
CA PRO A 72 7.93 3.93 -0.73
C PRO A 72 7.15 4.61 0.40
N SER A 73 7.55 4.36 1.64
CA SER A 73 7.01 5.11 2.77
C SER A 73 7.56 6.54 2.77
N LYS A 74 6.81 7.48 3.36
CA LYS A 74 7.29 8.85 3.58
C LYS A 74 8.12 8.88 4.86
N SER A 75 9.37 9.32 4.79
CA SER A 75 10.13 9.63 6.00
C SER A 75 9.45 10.81 6.71
N ILE A 76 9.14 10.61 8.00
CA ILE A 76 8.66 11.70 8.83
C ILE A 76 9.88 12.38 9.43
N CYS A 77 10.14 13.62 9.06
CA CYS A 77 11.06 14.47 9.82
C CYS A 77 10.31 14.88 11.09
N GLN A 78 10.48 14.15 12.19
CA GLN A 78 10.08 14.65 13.50
C GLN A 78 11.11 15.72 13.87
N ASN A 79 10.83 16.97 13.48
CA ASN A 79 11.56 18.11 14.00
C ASN A 79 11.31 18.10 15.51
N HIS A 80 12.31 17.65 16.27
CA HIS A 80 12.32 17.80 17.72
C HIS A 80 12.23 19.30 18.02
N GLY A 81 11.06 19.78 18.42
CA GLY A 81 10.90 21.03 19.15
C GLY A 81 10.08 22.16 18.54
N ASP A 82 9.63 22.10 17.28
CA ASP A 82 8.84 23.21 16.71
C ASP A 82 7.34 22.90 16.68
N PRO A 83 6.51 23.54 17.53
CA PRO A 83 5.07 23.47 17.37
C PRO A 83 4.64 24.21 16.09
N PRO A 84 3.58 23.75 15.40
CA PRO A 84 3.10 24.38 14.19
C PRO A 84 2.70 25.84 14.47
N ARG A 85 3.42 26.80 13.86
CA ARG A 85 3.05 28.22 13.91
C ARG A 85 1.70 28.39 13.21
N LEU A 86 0.63 28.51 14.00
CA LEU A 86 -0.63 29.05 13.51
C LEU A 86 -0.38 30.51 13.11
N HIS A 87 -0.38 30.78 11.81
CA HIS A 87 -0.38 32.14 11.31
C HIS A 87 -1.76 32.75 11.58
N ARG A 88 -1.94 33.33 12.76
CA ARG A 88 -3.15 34.07 13.10
C ARG A 88 -3.03 35.48 12.55
N SER A 89 -3.34 35.65 11.27
CA SER A 89 -3.65 36.95 10.71
C SER A 89 -5.04 37.34 11.20
N TYR A 90 -5.11 38.20 12.22
CA TYR A 90 -6.34 38.93 12.51
C TYR A 90 -6.07 40.42 12.31
N THR A 91 -6.57 40.93 11.19
CA THR A 91 -6.75 42.35 10.91
C THR A 91 -7.86 42.91 11.80
N ARG A 92 -7.56 43.91 12.63
CA ARG A 92 -8.14 45.26 12.59
C ARG A 92 -7.39 46.15 13.59
#